data_AF-A0A7Z2GE72-F1
#
_entry.id   AF-A0A7Z2GE72-F1
#
_cell.length_a   1.000
_cell.length_b   1.000
_cell.length_c   1.000
_cell.angle_alpha   90.00
_cell.angle_beta   90.00
_cell.angle_gamma   90.00
#
_symmetry.space_group_name_H-M   'P 1'
#
loop_
_entity.id
_entity.type
_entity.pdbx_description
1 polymer ?
#
loop_
_entity_poly.entity_id
_entity_poly.type
_entity_poly.pdbx_seq_one_letter_code
_entity_poly.pdbx_strand_id
1 'polypeptide(L)' 'MVIAYDEEAQTLKVCTLLRDSLARRLDAALVVPWPLEEVNFKLDDEAARTLGGAMFAMLGEPAVPVTRVF' A
#
# COMPACT_ATOMS: atom_id res chain seq x y z
N MET A 1 2.59 9.20 -2.32
CA MET A 1 1.86 8.62 -3.47
C MET A 1 0.77 7.72 -2.91
N VAL A 2 -0.42 7.76 -3.49
CA VAL A 2 -1.55 6.87 -3.16
C VAL A 2 -1.95 6.16 -4.45
N ILE A 3 -2.15 4.86 -4.37
CA ILE A 3 -2.74 4.07 -5.46
C ILE A 3 -4.13 3.65 -5.01
N ALA A 4 -5.14 3.95 -5.82
CA ALA A 4 -6.52 3.55 -5.57
C ALA A 4 -7.03 2.70 -6.74
N TYR A 5 -7.78 1.64 -6.42
CA TYR A 5 -8.48 0.86 -7.42
C TYR A 5 -9.88 1.45 -7.64
N ASP A 6 -10.20 1.77 -8.89
CA ASP A 6 -11.53 2.17 -9.34
C ASP A 6 -12.24 0.92 -9.88
N GLU A 7 -13.18 0.37 -9.10
CA GLU A 7 -13.90 -0.86 -9.44
C GLU A 7 -14.80 -0.69 -10.67
N GLU A 8 -15.42 0.49 -10.84
CA GLU A 8 -16.34 0.77 -11.93
C GLU A 8 -15.61 0.88 -13.27
N ALA A 9 -14.51 1.64 -13.27
CA ALA A 9 -13.68 1.80 -14.46
C ALA A 9 -12.70 0.63 -14.66
N GLN A 10 -12.55 -0.24 -13.67
CA GLN A 10 -11.51 -1.27 -13.57
C GLN A 10 -10.10 -0.69 -13.84
N THR A 11 -9.78 0.44 -13.22
CA THR A 11 -8.48 1.14 -13.42
C THR A 11 -7.77 1.41 -12.11
N LEU A 12 -6.44 1.56 -12.19
CA LEU A 12 -5.64 2.08 -11.08
C LEU A 12 -5.46 3.59 -11.23
N LYS A 13 -5.82 4.34 -10.19
CA LYS A 13 -5.53 5.77 -10.09
C LYS A 13 -4.29 5.97 -9.23
N VAL A 14 -3.26 6.58 -9.82
CA VAL A 14 -2.03 6.95 -9.12
C VAL A 14 -2.09 8.44 -8.80
N CYS A 15 -2.10 8.76 -7.51
CA CYS A 15 -2.26 10.13 -7.00
C CYS A 15 -1.01 10.58 -6.23
N THR A 16 -0.52 11.77 -6.56
CA THR A 16 0.44 12.48 -5.70
C THR A 16 -0.33 13.49 -4.87
N LEU A 17 -0.24 13.34 -3.55
CA LEU A 17 -0.94 14.19 -2.58
C LEU A 17 0.10 14.79 -1.64
N LEU A 18 -0.20 15.98 -1.13
CA LEU A 18 0.59 16.61 -0.07
C LEU A 18 0.51 15.76 1.20
N ARG A 19 1.62 15.65 1.93
CA ARG A 19 1.65 14.87 3.18
C ARG A 19 0.61 15.36 4.19
N ASP A 20 0.49 16.68 4.34
CA ASP A 20 -0.41 17.28 5.32
C ASP A 20 -1.89 17.01 5.01
N SER A 21 -2.24 16.80 3.74
CA SER A 21 -3.60 16.42 3.37
C SER A 21 -3.93 14.97 3.72
N LEU A 22 -2.91 14.14 3.96
CA LEU A 22 -3.04 12.73 4.33
C LEU A 22 -2.81 12.45 5.82
N ALA A 23 -2.17 13.37 6.56
CA ALA A 23 -1.71 13.15 7.94
C ALA A 23 -2.78 12.50 8.84
N ARG A 24 -3.96 13.12 8.97
CA ARG A 24 -5.06 12.59 9.80
C ARG A 24 -5.55 11.19 9.38
N ARG A 25 -5.46 10.86 8.08
CA ARG A 25 -5.88 9.55 7.57
C ARG A 25 -4.82 8.49 7.84
N LEU A 26 -3.54 8.86 7.76
CA LEU A 26 -2.42 7.98 8.09
C LEU A 26 -2.38 7.66 9.58
N ASP A 27 -2.68 8.62 10.46
CA ASP A 27 -2.73 8.40 11.91
C ASP A 27 -3.78 7.36 12.34
N ALA A 28 -4.86 7.25 11.57
CA ALA A 28 -5.94 6.28 11.82
C ALA A 28 -5.80 4.98 11.00
N ALA A 29 -4.78 4.88 10.15
CA ALA A 29 -4.60 3.74 9.27
C ALA A 29 -3.95 2.56 10.01
N LEU A 30 -4.29 1.34 9.56
CA LEU A 30 -3.47 0.18 9.88
C LEU A 30 -2.18 0.27 9.05
N VAL A 31 -1.07 0.54 9.72
CA VAL A 31 0.24 0.65 9.08
C VAL A 31 0.98 -0.67 9.24
N VAL A 32 1.33 -1.31 8.13
CA VAL A 32 2.33 -2.39 8.10
C VAL A 32 3.67 -1.74 7.77
N PRO A 33 4.57 -1.57 8.74
CA PRO A 33 5.88 -0.99 8.47
C PRO A 33 6.68 -1.95 7.59
N TRP A 34 7.17 -1.46 6.44
CA TRP A 34 8.08 -2.21 5.61
C TRP A 34 9.51 -2.00 6.09
N PRO A 35 10.24 -3.04 6.52
CA PRO A 35 11.60 -2.92 7.03
C PRO A 35 12.58 -2.67 5.87
N LEU A 36 12.90 -1.39 5.61
CA LEU A 36 13.81 -1.02 4.52
C LEU A 36 15.24 -1.56 4.70
N GLU A 37 15.63 -1.89 5.94
CA GLU A 37 16.92 -2.51 6.25
C GLU A 37 17.08 -3.88 5.57
N GLU A 38 15.99 -4.66 5.46
CA GLU A 38 16.00 -5.99 4.82
C GLU A 38 16.25 -5.93 3.32
N VAL A 39 16.01 -4.75 2.70
CA VAL A 39 16.28 -4.48 1.28
C VAL A 39 17.47 -3.53 1.08
N ASN A 40 18.33 -3.38 2.10
CA ASN A 40 19.50 -2.48 2.06
C ASN A 40 19.13 -1.04 1.64
N PHE A 41 17.93 -0.58 2.00
CA PHE A 41 17.36 0.71 1.60
C PHE A 41 17.29 0.94 0.08
N LYS A 42 17.41 -0.13 -0.72
CA LYS A 42 17.30 -0.07 -2.17
C LYS A 42 15.86 -0.35 -2.58
N LEU A 43 15.29 0.62 -3.28
CA LEU A 43 14.02 0.48 -3.98
C LEU A 43 14.31 0.23 -5.46
N ASP A 44 14.95 -0.90 -5.74
CA ASP A 44 15.23 -1.37 -7.10
C ASP A 44 14.04 -2.17 -7.68
N ASP A 45 14.22 -2.74 -8.86
CA ASP A 45 13.16 -3.46 -9.57
C ASP A 45 12.64 -4.68 -8.79
N GLU A 46 13.49 -5.33 -7.99
CA GLU A 46 13.09 -6.46 -7.15
C GLU A 46 12.24 -6.00 -5.97
N ALA A 47 12.64 -4.90 -5.32
CA ALA A 47 11.81 -4.26 -4.29
C ALA A 47 10.46 -3.78 -4.86
N ALA A 48 10.46 -3.18 -6.06
CA ALA A 48 9.24 -2.75 -6.73
C ALA A 48 8.31 -3.93 -7.06
N ARG A 49 8.86 -5.05 -7.55
CA ARG A 49 8.11 -6.27 -7.84
C ARG A 49 7.50 -6.88 -6.58
N THR A 50 8.26 -6.92 -5.50
CA THR A 50 7.82 -7.48 -4.22
C THR A 50 6.71 -6.63 -3.59
N LEU A 51 6.93 -5.31 -3.54
CA LEU A 51 5.94 -4.36 -3.02
C LEU A 51 4.66 -4.38 -3.85
N GLY A 52 4.78 -4.35 -5.18
CA GLY A 52 3.64 -4.45 -6.08
C GLY A 52 2.86 -5.75 -5.90
N GLY A 53 3.55 -6.89 -5.83
CA GLY A 53 2.94 -8.20 -5.59
C GLY A 53 2.13 -8.23 -4.27
N ALA A 54 2.71 -7.71 -3.19
CA ALA A 54 2.03 -7.62 -1.90
C ALA A 54 0.78 -6.71 -1.95
N MET A 55 0.89 -5.54 -2.60
CA MET A 55 -0.25 -4.62 -2.77
C MET A 55 -1.37 -5.25 -3.60
N PHE A 56 -1.05 -5.93 -4.70
CA PHE A 56 -2.06 -6.58 -5.53
C PHE A 56 -2.72 -7.77 -4.86
N ALA A 57 -1.98 -8.55 -4.07
CA ALA A 57 -2.56 -9.62 -3.25
C ALA A 57 -3.61 -9.06 -2.28
N MET A 58 -3.32 -7.94 -1.62
CA MET A 58 -4.28 -7.27 -0.73
C MET A 58 -5.52 -6.71 -1.45
N LEU A 59 -5.37 -6.23 -2.68
CA LEU A 59 -6.49 -5.71 -3.48
C LEU A 59 -7.34 -6.81 -4.12
N GLY A 60 -6.77 -7.99 -4.36
CA GLY A 60 -7.44 -9.13 -4.97
C GLY A 60 -8.24 -10.00 -3.99
N GLU A 61 -8.01 -9.85 -2.69
CA GLU A 61 -8.81 -10.51 -1.66
C GLU A 61 -10.06 -9.67 -1.35
N PRO A 62 -11.27 -10.27 -1.25
CA PRO A 62 -12.46 -9.54 -0.83
C PRO A 62 -12.24 -9.02 0.58
N ALA A 63 -12.22 -7.69 0.75
CA ALA A 63 -11.93 -6.93 1.98
C ALA A 63 -12.07 -7.77 3.26
N VAL A 64 -10.99 -8.47 3.62
CA VAL A 64 -10.96 -9.26 4.85
C VAL A 64 -10.85 -8.26 5.98
N PRO A 65 -11.81 -8.19 6.93
CA PRO A 65 -11.61 -7.42 8.14
C PRO A 65 -10.41 -8.04 8.84
N VAL A 66 -9.29 -7.32 8.93
CA VAL A 66 -8.05 -7.77 9.56
C VAL A 66 -8.28 -7.85 11.08
N THR A 67 -9.02 -8.88 11.49
CA THR A 67 -9.19 -9.30 12.88
C THR A 67 -8.46 -10.62 13.01
N ARG A 68 -7.15 -10.53 13.27
CA ARG A 68 -6.37 -11.41 14.16
C ARG A 68 -4.87 -11.25 13.87
N VAL A 69 -4.18 -10.66 14.83
CA VAL A 69 -2.76 -10.91 15.07
C VAL A 69 -2.69 -11.49 16.49
N PHE A 70 -2.24 -12.73 16.61
CA PHE A 70 -1.64 -13.26 17.83
C PHE A 70 -0.15 -12.96 17.78
#